data_AF-A0A956A330-F1
#
_entry.id   AF-A0A956A330-F1
#
_cell.length_a   1.000
_cell.length_b   1.000
_cell.length_c   1.000
_cell.angle_alpha   90.00
_cell.angle_beta   90.00
_cell.angle_gamma   90.00
#
_symmetry.space_group_name_H-M   'P 1'
#
loop_
_entity.id
_entity.type
_entity.pdbx_description
1 polymer ?
#
loop_
_entity_poly.entity_id
_entity_poly.type
_entity_poly.pdbx_seq_one_letter_code
_entity_poly.pdbx_strand_id
1 'polypeptide(L)'
;GVLRDELGRARGASRAYDRACDALPDVVAAAVADESRARVAAERMAVLLQAGLLLRHAEPAVADAFVDARLEPRSLAYGSLADDGAVASLLDTFALD
;
A
#
# COMPACT_ATOMS: atom_id res chain seq x y z
N GLY A 1 -15.57 0.42 11.61
CA GLY A 1 -15.11 -0.94 11.94
C GLY A 1 -13.60 -0.88 11.96
N VAL A 2 -12.94 -1.38 13.01
CA VAL A 2 -11.58 -0.93 13.43
C VAL A 2 -10.60 -0.74 12.27
N LEU A 3 -10.44 -1.73 11.39
CA LEU A 3 -9.54 -1.62 10.24
C LEU A 3 -9.92 -0.47 9.30
N ARG A 4 -11.19 -0.35 8.90
CA ARG A 4 -11.68 0.72 8.01
C ARG A 4 -11.44 2.10 8.62
N ASP A 5 -11.63 2.21 9.93
CA ASP A 5 -11.45 3.46 10.65
C ASP A 5 -9.95 3.84 10.70
N GLU A 6 -9.05 2.85 10.85
CA GLU A 6 -7.60 3.09 10.75
C GLU A 6 -7.18 3.50 9.34
N LEU A 7 -7.64 2.79 8.30
CA LEU A 7 -7.35 3.14 6.90
C LEU A 7 -7.88 4.54 6.54
N GLY A 8 -9.01 4.94 7.14
CA GLY A 8 -9.60 6.27 6.98
C GLY A 8 -8.67 7.41 7.38
N ARG A 9 -7.70 7.18 8.28
CA ARG A 9 -6.79 8.22 8.78
C ARG A 9 -5.77 8.70 7.74
N ALA A 10 -5.54 7.94 6.67
CA ALA A 10 -4.61 8.28 5.60
C ALA A 10 -5.31 8.75 4.31
N ARG A 11 -6.64 8.89 4.33
CA ARG A 11 -7.42 9.34 3.16
C ARG A 11 -6.98 10.72 2.69
N GLY A 12 -6.96 10.92 1.37
CA GLY A 12 -6.55 12.16 0.73
C GLY A 12 -5.03 12.35 0.60
N ALA A 13 -4.22 11.49 1.22
CA ALA A 13 -2.76 11.53 1.07
C ALA A 13 -2.30 10.98 -0.30
N SER A 14 -3.06 10.05 -0.91
CA SER A 14 -2.77 9.53 -2.24
C SER A 14 -4.04 9.05 -2.95
N ARG A 15 -4.19 9.43 -4.22
CA ARG A 15 -5.31 8.97 -5.06
C ARG A 15 -5.30 7.46 -5.27
N ALA A 16 -4.12 6.86 -5.42
CA ALA A 16 -3.97 5.41 -5.55
C ALA A 16 -4.41 4.70 -4.26
N TYR A 17 -4.03 5.24 -3.11
CA TYR A 17 -4.45 4.74 -1.80
C TYR A 17 -5.96 4.84 -1.59
N ASP A 18 -6.56 5.98 -1.94
CA ASP A 18 -8.00 6.20 -1.82
C ASP A 18 -8.79 5.19 -2.68
N ARG A 19 -8.42 5.02 -3.95
CA ARG A 19 -9.02 4.00 -4.84
C ARG A 19 -8.89 2.59 -4.27
N ALA A 20 -7.72 2.26 -3.72
CA ALA A 20 -7.46 0.95 -3.13
C ALA A 20 -8.33 0.69 -1.89
N CYS A 21 -8.54 1.72 -1.05
CA CYS A 21 -9.43 1.65 0.10
C CYS A 21 -10.90 1.53 -0.30
N ASP A 22 -11.32 2.20 -1.37
CA ASP A 22 -12.69 2.13 -1.90
C ASP A 22 -13.01 0.74 -2.47
N ALA A 23 -12.03 0.04 -3.04
CA ALA A 23 -12.20 -1.32 -3.56
C ALA A 23 -12.14 -2.43 -2.49
N LEU A 24 -11.62 -2.14 -1.29
CA LEU A 24 -11.44 -3.14 -0.22
C LEU A 24 -12.74 -3.87 0.19
N PRO A 25 -13.92 -3.22 0.31
CA PRO A 25 -15.16 -3.90 0.68
C PRO A 25 -15.51 -5.04 -0.28
N ASP A 26 -15.32 -4.84 -1.58
CA ASP A 26 -15.62 -5.86 -2.61
C ASP A 26 -14.66 -7.04 -2.53
N VAL A 27 -13.37 -6.77 -2.26
CA VAL A 27 -12.35 -7.81 -2.04
C VAL A 27 -12.71 -8.68 -0.82
N VAL A 28 -13.16 -8.06 0.27
CA VAL A 28 -13.58 -8.77 1.48
C VAL A 28 -14.87 -9.56 1.22
N ALA A 29 -15.86 -8.97 0.55
CA ALA A 29 -17.09 -9.66 0.21
C ALA A 29 -16.83 -10.89 -0.67
N ALA A 30 -15.90 -10.78 -1.64
CA ALA A 30 -15.46 -11.90 -2.46
C ALA A 30 -14.83 -13.04 -1.66
N ALA A 31 -14.06 -12.73 -0.61
CA ALA A 31 -13.47 -13.74 0.28
C ALA A 31 -14.47 -14.39 1.24
N VAL A 32 -15.52 -13.67 1.63
CA VAL A 32 -16.63 -14.24 2.41
C VAL A 32 -17.45 -15.23 1.57
N ALA A 33 -17.63 -14.94 0.28
CA ALA A 33 -18.32 -15.83 -0.65
C ALA A 33 -17.48 -17.03 -1.10
N ASP A 34 -16.15 -16.89 -1.12
CA ASP A 34 -15.21 -17.91 -1.60
C ASP A 34 -13.92 -17.89 -0.76
N GLU A 35 -13.76 -18.89 0.10
CA GLU A 35 -12.63 -19.01 1.02
C GLU A 35 -11.28 -19.09 0.29
N SER A 36 -11.24 -19.51 -0.99
CA SER A 36 -10.00 -19.53 -1.77
C SER A 36 -9.39 -18.13 -1.95
N ARG A 37 -10.22 -17.07 -1.82
CA ARG A 37 -9.82 -15.67 -1.91
C ARG A 37 -9.39 -15.05 -0.59
N ALA A 38 -9.48 -15.79 0.52
CA ALA A 38 -9.13 -15.28 1.85
C ALA A 38 -7.70 -14.73 1.93
N ARG A 39 -6.72 -15.40 1.28
CA ARG A 39 -5.33 -14.92 1.24
C ARG A 39 -5.18 -13.60 0.49
N VAL A 40 -5.90 -13.44 -0.62
CA VAL A 40 -5.89 -12.19 -1.42
C VAL A 40 -6.49 -11.04 -0.60
N ALA A 41 -7.59 -11.29 0.11
CA ALA A 41 -8.17 -10.28 0.99
C ALA A 41 -7.24 -9.91 2.15
N ALA A 42 -6.62 -10.90 2.80
CA ALA A 42 -5.65 -10.67 3.88
C ALA A 42 -4.45 -9.86 3.40
N GLU A 43 -3.88 -10.21 2.24
CA GLU A 43 -2.80 -9.47 1.61
C GLU A 43 -3.23 -8.02 1.34
N ARG A 44 -4.40 -7.80 0.74
CA ARG A 44 -4.87 -6.45 0.43
C ARG A 44 -5.07 -5.60 1.69
N MET A 45 -5.60 -6.19 2.76
CA MET A 45 -5.73 -5.51 4.06
C MET A 45 -4.36 -5.13 4.64
N ALA A 46 -3.38 -6.04 4.59
CA ALA A 46 -2.03 -5.78 5.10
C ALA A 46 -1.33 -4.67 4.30
N VAL A 47 -1.39 -4.73 2.97
CA VAL A 47 -0.77 -3.71 2.09
C VAL A 47 -1.40 -2.34 2.31
N LEU A 48 -2.73 -2.26 2.45
CA LEU A 48 -3.41 -0.99 2.76
C LEU A 48 -3.06 -0.45 4.15
N LEU A 49 -2.90 -1.32 5.14
CA LEU A 49 -2.46 -0.90 6.47
C LEU A 49 -1.03 -0.35 6.43
N GLN A 50 -0.12 -1.05 5.75
CA GLN A 50 1.26 -0.62 5.58
C GLN A 50 1.35 0.73 4.85
N ALA A 51 0.67 0.87 3.71
CA ALA A 51 0.63 2.14 2.97
C ALA A 51 0.06 3.27 3.84
N GLY A 52 -1.02 3.03 4.58
CA GLY A 52 -1.63 4.04 5.45
C GLY A 52 -0.72 4.48 6.60
N LEU A 53 0.10 3.57 7.14
CA LEU A 53 1.10 3.92 8.15
C LEU A 53 2.25 4.73 7.54
N LEU A 54 2.77 4.33 6.38
CA LEU A 54 3.85 5.04 5.70
C LEU A 54 3.42 6.46 5.30
N LEU A 55 2.24 6.61 4.69
CA LEU A 55 1.68 7.92 4.30
C LEU A 55 1.51 8.89 5.48
N ARG A 56 1.42 8.39 6.71
CA ARG A 56 1.23 9.20 7.91
C ARG A 56 2.52 9.48 8.68
N HIS A 57 3.48 8.56 8.61
CA HIS A 57 4.59 8.53 9.57
C HIS A 57 5.97 8.33 8.94
N ALA A 58 6.05 8.05 7.64
CA ALA A 58 7.33 7.89 6.95
C ALA A 58 7.67 9.14 6.13
N GLU A 59 8.91 9.18 5.65
CA GLU A 59 9.35 10.18 4.69
C GLU A 59 8.53 10.06 3.38
N PRO A 60 8.13 11.17 2.75
CA PRO A 60 7.25 11.14 1.56
C PRO A 60 7.77 10.24 0.44
N ALA A 61 9.08 10.28 0.16
CA ALA A 61 9.70 9.43 -0.88
C ALA A 61 9.51 7.93 -0.59
N VAL A 62 9.54 7.52 0.69
CA VAL A 62 9.29 6.13 1.10
C VAL A 62 7.84 5.75 0.88
N ALA A 63 6.91 6.61 1.28
CA ALA A 63 5.49 6.36 1.17
C ALA A 63 5.04 6.29 -0.30
N ASP A 64 5.50 7.23 -1.13
CA ASP A 64 5.17 7.29 -2.55
C ASP A 64 5.72 6.07 -3.29
N ALA A 65 6.99 5.71 -3.06
CA ALA A 65 7.59 4.51 -3.65
C ALA A 65 6.84 3.23 -3.25
N PHE A 66 6.37 3.12 -2.00
CA PHE A 66 5.58 1.97 -1.55
C PHE A 66 4.22 1.92 -2.23
N VAL A 67 3.49 3.04 -2.28
CA VAL A 67 2.18 3.14 -2.93
C VAL A 67 2.30 2.78 -4.41
N ASP A 68 3.27 3.34 -5.12
CA ASP A 68 3.51 3.06 -6.54
C ASP A 68 3.91 1.60 -6.78
N ALA A 69 4.70 1.00 -5.89
CA ALA A 69 5.11 -0.39 -6.05
C ALA A 69 4.01 -1.41 -5.73
N ARG A 70 3.07 -1.08 -4.82
CA ARG A 70 2.15 -2.08 -4.24
C ARG A 70 0.67 -1.84 -4.53
N LEU A 71 0.27 -0.63 -4.91
CA LEU A 71 -1.13 -0.29 -5.16
C LEU A 71 -1.45 -0.02 -6.62
N GLU A 72 -0.46 0.37 -7.43
CA GLU A 72 -0.62 0.55 -8.87
C GLU A 72 -0.19 -0.70 -9.67
N PRO A 73 -0.70 -0.89 -10.91
CA PRO A 73 -0.34 -2.04 -11.74
C PRO A 73 1.13 -1.96 -12.21
N ARG A 74 2.04 -2.71 -11.56
CA ARG A 74 3.46 -2.76 -11.91
C ARG A 74 4.01 -4.19 -11.93
N SER A 75 5.30 -4.31 -12.24
CA SER A 75 6.00 -5.60 -12.29
C SER A 75 6.03 -6.27 -10.93
N LEU A 76 5.86 -7.60 -10.91
CA LEU A 76 6.04 -8.43 -9.71
C LEU A 76 7.52 -8.67 -9.37
N ALA A 77 8.44 -8.24 -10.25
CA ALA A 77 9.87 -8.35 -10.01
C ALA A 77 10.36 -7.23 -9.07
N TYR A 78 11.28 -7.59 -8.17
CA TYR A 78 12.07 -6.62 -7.42
C TYR A 78 12.93 -5.76 -8.36
N GLY A 79 13.31 -4.56 -7.89
CA GLY A 79 14.12 -3.63 -8.68
C GLY A 79 13.36 -2.89 -9.78
N SER A 80 12.02 -2.90 -9.73
CA SER A 80 11.17 -2.31 -10.77
C SER A 80 10.63 -0.93 -10.42
N LEU A 81 11.18 -0.19 -9.43
CA LEU A 81 10.70 1.15 -9.07
C LEU A 81 10.72 2.11 -10.28
N ALA A 82 9.73 3.00 -10.37
CA ALA A 82 9.51 3.83 -11.56
C ALA A 82 10.51 4.97 -11.69
N ASP A 83 11.13 5.38 -10.58
CA ASP A 83 12.02 6.52 -10.50
C ASP A 83 13.32 6.16 -9.78
N ASP A 84 14.44 6.35 -10.45
CA ASP A 84 15.79 6.14 -9.90
C ASP A 84 16.11 7.15 -8.78
N GLY A 85 15.48 8.34 -8.80
CA GLY A 85 15.60 9.35 -7.75
C GLY A 85 15.00 8.89 -6.42
N ALA A 86 13.81 8.28 -6.48
CA ALA A 86 13.19 7.64 -5.33
C ALA A 86 14.06 6.52 -4.74
N VAL A 87 14.77 5.75 -5.58
CA VAL A 87 15.68 4.69 -5.10
C VAL A 87 16.84 5.28 -4.31
N ALA A 88 17.51 6.31 -4.82
CA ALA A 88 18.63 6.95 -4.12
C ALA A 88 18.19 7.49 -2.75
N SER A 89 17.05 8.20 -2.69
CA SER A 89 16.49 8.71 -1.44
C SER A 89 16.20 7.58 -0.45
N LEU A 90 15.58 6.48 -0.88
CA LEU A 90 15.31 5.32 -0.02
C LEU A 90 16.59 4.73 0.56
N LEU A 91 17.66 4.64 -0.23
CA LEU A 91 18.94 4.12 0.23
C LEU A 91 19.57 5.03 1.27
N ASP A 92 19.49 6.35 1.09
CA ASP A 92 19.99 7.30 2.09
C ASP A 92 19.20 7.22 3.41
N THR A 93 17.87 7.07 3.35
CA THR A 93 17.00 6.94 4.54
C THR A 93 17.27 5.68 5.35
N PHE A 94 17.64 4.57 4.69
CA PHE A 94 17.80 3.25 5.31
C PHE A 94 19.23 2.71 5.29
N ALA A 95 20.22 3.54 4.95
CA ALA A 95 21.62 3.17 5.05
C ALA A 95 21.91 2.73 6.49
N LEU A 96 22.41 1.50 6.63
CA LEU A 96 22.94 1.00 7.90
C LEU A 96 24.41 1.41 7.96
N ASP A 97 24.73 2.37 8.81
CA ASP A 97 26.10 2.71 9.18
C ASP A 97 26.81 1.51 9.86
#